data_AF-A0AAE5LVM6-F1
#
_entry.id   AF-A0AAE5LVM6-F1
#
_cell.length_a   1.000
_cell.length_b   1.000
_cell.length_c   1.000
_cell.angle_alpha   90.00
_cell.angle_beta   90.00
_cell.angle_gamma   90.00
#
_symmetry.space_group_name_H-M   'P 1'
#
loop_
_entity.id
_entity.type
_entity.pdbx_description
1 polymer ?
#
loop_
_entity_poly.entity_id
_entity_poly.type
_entity_poly.pdbx_seq_one_letter_code
_entity_poly.pdbx_strand_id
1 'polypeptide(L)'
;MDSTAWSVPRGNKQQWIETRGGRSVTVTEHPVRGETVEFLNEPDDPETGTLTLKFHLEPGHTVAEHCHPEQVETFTINTGELRVTIDGKEHTAGAGDHEKIPKGVPHKYTVISDEPVTLSVTMTPALKFKDFVVAEHALPRESYPKDGLNIPYFSVVTDAYGPAIAAPKENAVTRVMGAILPTIARIKGLKIPDEPLPVRGDDSQEQTADAATGDAR
;
A
#
# COMPACT_ATOMS: atom_id res chain seq x y z
N MET A 1 -6.77 6.41 -36.67
CA MET A 1 -7.87 5.79 -35.89
C MET A 1 -7.66 6.22 -34.46
N ASP A 2 -8.55 7.06 -33.95
CA ASP A 2 -8.42 7.78 -32.68
C ASP A 2 -8.09 6.87 -31.50
N SER A 3 -6.99 7.16 -30.82
CA SER A 3 -6.58 6.54 -29.57
C SER A 3 -7.05 7.37 -28.37
N THR A 4 -8.35 7.71 -28.31
CA THR A 4 -8.95 8.15 -27.05
C THR A 4 -9.01 6.93 -26.13
N ALA A 5 -7.86 6.66 -25.50
CA ALA A 5 -7.70 5.65 -24.49
C ALA A 5 -8.76 5.90 -23.41
N TRP A 6 -9.72 4.98 -23.34
CA TRP A 6 -10.74 4.99 -22.31
C TRP A 6 -10.05 4.86 -20.95
N SER A 7 -9.95 5.97 -20.22
CA SER A 7 -9.54 5.95 -18.82
C SER A 7 -10.50 5.05 -18.06
N VAL A 8 -9.97 4.16 -17.21
CA VAL A 8 -10.83 3.30 -16.37
C VAL A 8 -10.98 3.98 -15.03
N PRO A 9 -12.20 4.33 -14.60
CA PRO A 9 -12.41 4.97 -13.32
C PRO A 9 -11.93 4.10 -12.17
N ARG A 10 -11.34 4.73 -11.15
CA ARG A 10 -10.97 4.07 -9.91
C ARG A 10 -12.21 3.73 -9.13
N GLY A 11 -12.36 2.45 -8.80
CA GLY A 11 -13.50 1.96 -8.02
C GLY A 11 -13.34 2.23 -6.53
N ASN A 12 -12.10 2.25 -6.02
CA ASN A 12 -11.82 2.65 -4.64
C ASN A 12 -11.80 4.19 -4.50
N LYS A 13 -12.72 4.74 -3.72
CA LYS A 13 -12.76 6.19 -3.41
C LYS A 13 -11.94 6.58 -2.18
N GLN A 14 -11.32 5.61 -1.50
CA GLN A 14 -10.47 5.82 -0.32
C GLN A 14 -9.00 6.04 -0.72
N GLN A 15 -8.76 6.83 -1.76
CA GLN A 15 -7.42 7.22 -2.20
C GLN A 15 -7.45 8.70 -2.59
N TRP A 16 -6.54 9.51 -2.06
CA TRP A 16 -6.51 10.95 -2.30
C TRP A 16 -5.12 11.53 -2.07
N ILE A 17 -4.96 12.80 -2.42
CA ILE A 17 -3.81 13.63 -2.07
C ILE A 17 -4.32 14.73 -1.15
N GLU A 18 -3.59 15.03 -0.09
CA GLU A 18 -3.89 16.16 0.80
C GLU A 18 -2.63 16.94 1.15
N THR A 19 -2.79 18.16 1.66
CA THR A 19 -1.68 18.98 2.14
C THR A 19 -1.56 18.85 3.65
N ARG A 20 -0.39 18.43 4.14
CA ARG A 20 -0.06 18.43 5.57
C ARG A 20 1.21 19.23 5.80
N GLY A 21 1.12 20.32 6.57
CA GLY A 21 2.28 21.18 6.87
C GLY A 21 2.98 21.72 5.63
N GLY A 22 2.21 22.05 4.57
CA GLY A 22 2.73 22.57 3.30
C GLY A 22 3.31 21.50 2.36
N ARG A 23 3.19 20.21 2.68
CA ARG A 23 3.62 19.09 1.82
C ARG A 23 2.43 18.30 1.31
N SER A 24 2.48 17.89 0.05
CA SER A 24 1.53 16.93 -0.50
C SER A 24 1.81 15.54 0.08
N VAL A 25 0.76 14.87 0.56
CA VAL A 25 0.78 13.49 1.07
C VAL A 25 -0.24 12.70 0.28
N THR A 26 0.21 11.62 -0.37
CA THR A 26 -0.72 10.64 -0.95
C THR A 26 -1.18 9.69 0.15
N VAL A 27 -2.49 9.46 0.23
CA VAL A 27 -3.11 8.53 1.19
C VAL A 27 -3.95 7.53 0.42
N THR A 28 -3.89 6.27 0.83
CA THR A 28 -4.67 5.19 0.24
C THR A 28 -5.03 4.15 1.29
N GLU A 29 -6.30 3.73 1.30
CA GLU A 29 -6.82 2.71 2.21
C GLU A 29 -7.28 1.49 1.40
N HIS A 30 -6.86 0.29 1.80
CA HIS A 30 -7.25 -0.92 1.10
C HIS A 30 -8.71 -1.29 1.45
N PRO A 31 -9.61 -1.47 0.47
CA PRO A 31 -11.05 -1.53 0.73
C PRO A 31 -11.53 -2.81 1.43
N VAL A 32 -10.68 -3.85 1.55
CA VAL A 32 -10.97 -5.09 2.31
C VAL A 32 -10.12 -5.22 3.57
N ARG A 33 -8.80 -5.26 3.40
CA ARG A 33 -7.79 -5.38 4.47
C ARG A 33 -7.70 -4.18 5.42
N GLY A 34 -8.21 -3.00 5.03
CA GLY A 34 -8.38 -1.83 5.91
C GLY A 34 -7.10 -1.07 6.27
N GLU A 35 -5.93 -1.49 5.81
CA GLU A 35 -4.70 -0.74 6.01
C GLU A 35 -4.77 0.61 5.31
N THR A 36 -4.40 1.67 6.04
CA THR A 36 -4.15 2.99 5.48
C THR A 36 -2.67 3.18 5.28
N VAL A 37 -2.29 3.66 4.10
CA VAL A 37 -0.90 3.94 3.71
C VAL A 37 -0.77 5.42 3.38
N GLU A 38 0.16 6.09 4.05
CA GLU A 38 0.55 7.47 3.78
C GLU A 38 1.96 7.50 3.18
N PHE A 39 2.13 8.20 2.06
CA PHE A 39 3.44 8.41 1.45
C PHE A 39 4.04 9.70 1.97
N LEU A 40 5.07 9.60 2.82
CA LEU A 40 5.65 10.73 3.54
C LEU A 40 6.65 11.53 2.70
N ASN A 41 7.25 10.91 1.70
CA ASN A 41 8.09 11.56 0.71
C ASN A 41 8.01 10.82 -0.63
N GLU A 42 8.57 11.45 -1.66
CA GLU A 42 8.97 10.82 -2.92
C GLU A 42 10.39 11.30 -3.20
N PRO A 43 11.35 10.39 -3.49
CA PRO A 43 12.69 10.83 -3.85
C PRO A 43 12.71 11.44 -5.25
N ASP A 44 13.59 12.42 -5.46
CA ASP A 44 13.81 13.03 -6.79
C ASP A 44 14.28 12.01 -7.83
N ASP A 45 15.12 11.05 -7.41
CA ASP A 45 15.55 9.91 -8.21
C ASP A 45 15.07 8.60 -7.54
N PRO A 46 14.05 7.92 -8.07
CA PRO A 46 13.55 6.68 -7.50
C PRO A 46 14.49 5.48 -7.67
N GLU A 47 15.47 5.53 -8.58
CA GLU A 47 16.43 4.44 -8.80
C GLU A 47 17.52 4.38 -7.71
N THR A 48 17.70 5.47 -6.96
CA THR A 48 18.72 5.58 -5.92
C THR A 48 18.18 6.06 -4.57
N GLY A 49 17.09 6.82 -4.59
CA GLY A 49 16.49 7.44 -3.43
C GLY A 49 15.62 6.48 -2.61
N THR A 50 15.25 6.95 -1.42
CA THR A 50 14.44 6.18 -0.47
C THR A 50 13.01 6.71 -0.44
N LEU A 51 12.05 5.80 -0.49
CA LEU A 51 10.64 6.07 -0.25
C LEU A 51 10.31 5.72 1.20
N THR A 52 9.60 6.61 1.90
CA THR A 52 9.09 6.39 3.25
C THR A 52 7.58 6.39 3.22
N LEU A 53 7.01 5.33 3.77
CA LEU A 53 5.59 5.13 3.96
C LEU A 53 5.27 5.05 5.44
N LYS A 54 4.03 5.36 5.79
CA LYS A 54 3.47 5.11 7.11
C LYS A 54 2.18 4.31 6.96
N PHE A 55 2.14 3.18 7.65
CA PHE A 55 1.00 2.27 7.68
C PHE A 55 0.26 2.44 8.99
N HIS A 56 -1.07 2.44 8.91
CA HIS A 56 -1.98 2.26 10.03
C HIS A 56 -2.66 0.90 9.86
N LEU A 57 -2.46 0.01 10.83
CA LEU A 57 -2.81 -1.39 10.75
C LEU A 57 -3.71 -1.78 11.93
N GLU A 58 -4.87 -2.34 11.62
CA GLU A 58 -5.80 -2.83 12.64
C GLU A 58 -5.31 -4.13 13.32
N PRO A 59 -5.79 -4.44 14.54
CA PRO A 59 -5.51 -5.70 15.21
C PRO A 59 -5.78 -6.92 14.31
N GLY A 60 -4.85 -7.86 14.28
CA GLY A 60 -4.93 -9.05 13.43
C GLY A 60 -4.62 -8.82 11.94
N HIS A 61 -4.31 -7.59 11.50
CA HIS A 61 -3.82 -7.35 10.15
C HIS A 61 -2.57 -8.20 9.87
N THR A 62 -2.50 -8.79 8.69
CA THR A 62 -1.37 -9.65 8.29
C THR A 62 -0.91 -9.32 6.88
N VAL A 63 0.41 -9.38 6.71
CA VAL A 63 1.04 -9.45 5.39
C VAL A 63 1.61 -10.84 5.23
N ALA A 64 1.18 -11.54 4.18
CA ALA A 64 1.65 -12.88 3.85
C ALA A 64 3.15 -12.88 3.50
N GLU A 65 3.76 -14.06 3.56
CA GLU A 65 5.19 -14.19 3.25
C GLU A 65 5.50 -13.79 1.82
N HIS A 66 6.41 -12.84 1.66
CA HIS A 66 6.84 -12.28 0.39
C HIS A 66 8.28 -11.80 0.46
N CYS A 67 8.82 -11.32 -0.66
CA CYS A 67 10.09 -10.61 -0.68
C CYS A 67 10.08 -9.47 -1.69
N HIS A 68 11.03 -8.54 -1.52
CA HIS A 68 11.30 -7.45 -2.46
C HIS A 68 12.58 -7.78 -3.24
N PRO A 69 12.53 -8.07 -4.55
CA PRO A 69 13.69 -8.54 -5.31
C PRO A 69 14.85 -7.53 -5.36
N GLU A 70 14.52 -6.24 -5.51
CA GLU A 70 15.49 -5.18 -5.76
C GLU A 70 15.64 -4.19 -4.59
N GLN A 71 14.77 -4.27 -3.58
CA GLN A 71 14.67 -3.25 -2.54
C GLN A 71 15.05 -3.82 -1.18
N VAL A 72 15.76 -3.01 -0.40
CA VAL A 72 15.87 -3.19 1.05
C VAL A 72 14.64 -2.53 1.66
N GLU A 73 13.95 -3.27 2.52
CA GLU A 73 12.85 -2.76 3.32
C GLU A 73 13.32 -2.56 4.76
N THR A 74 12.83 -1.53 5.44
CA THR A 74 13.07 -1.38 6.88
C THR A 74 11.78 -0.99 7.58
N PHE A 75 11.40 -1.79 8.58
CA PHE A 75 10.30 -1.50 9.50
C PHE A 75 10.80 -0.65 10.65
N THR A 76 10.01 0.34 11.04
CA THR A 76 10.14 1.08 12.29
C THR A 76 8.77 1.07 12.96
N ILE A 77 8.65 0.30 14.02
CA ILE A 77 7.38 0.12 14.73
C ILE A 77 7.20 1.34 15.62
N ASN A 78 6.21 2.18 15.34
CA ASN A 78 5.99 3.41 16.11
C ASN A 78 5.06 3.16 17.31
N THR A 79 4.06 2.28 17.15
CA THR A 79 3.11 1.88 18.20
C THR A 79 2.73 0.41 18.04
N GLY A 80 2.27 -0.22 19.13
CA GLY A 80 1.78 -1.60 19.13
C GLY A 80 2.88 -2.64 18.95
N GLU A 81 2.48 -3.87 18.60
CA GLU A 81 3.38 -5.02 18.49
C GLU A 81 3.07 -5.88 17.26
N LEU A 82 4.13 -6.31 16.58
CA LEU A 82 4.09 -7.21 15.44
C LEU A 82 4.77 -8.53 15.80
N ARG A 83 4.17 -9.64 15.36
CA ARG A 83 4.91 -10.89 15.15
C ARG A 83 5.53 -10.82 13.77
N VAL A 84 6.84 -10.75 13.70
CA VAL A 84 7.60 -10.64 12.45
C VAL A 84 8.31 -11.96 12.19
N THR A 85 8.35 -12.40 10.93
CA THR A 85 9.24 -13.48 10.51
C THR A 85 10.14 -12.96 9.41
N ILE A 86 11.46 -13.12 9.56
CA ILE A 86 12.47 -12.76 8.55
C ILE A 86 13.37 -13.95 8.35
N ASP A 87 13.50 -14.42 7.11
CA ASP A 87 14.31 -15.60 6.75
C ASP A 87 13.96 -16.84 7.61
N GLY A 88 12.66 -17.05 7.85
CA GLY A 88 12.13 -18.16 8.65
C GLY A 88 12.34 -18.02 10.17
N LYS A 89 12.94 -16.94 10.66
CA LYS A 89 13.10 -16.67 12.10
C LYS A 89 11.98 -15.75 12.56
N GLU A 90 11.17 -16.24 13.50
CA GLU A 90 10.05 -15.50 14.06
C GLU A 90 10.42 -14.86 15.41
N HIS A 91 10.02 -13.61 15.60
CA HIS A 91 10.15 -12.89 16.85
C HIS A 91 9.07 -11.81 16.98
N THR A 92 8.98 -11.20 18.15
CA THR A 92 8.08 -10.05 18.40
C THR A 92 8.90 -8.77 18.27
N ALA A 93 8.36 -7.77 17.58
CA ALA A 93 8.90 -6.42 17.46
C ALA A 93 7.84 -5.41 17.91
N GLY A 94 8.18 -4.57 18.87
CA GLY A 94 7.30 -3.58 19.48
C GLY A 94 7.72 -2.16 19.20
N ALA A 95 6.99 -1.20 19.78
CA ALA A 95 7.27 0.22 19.61
C ALA A 95 8.74 0.59 19.94
N GLY A 96 9.40 1.25 18.98
CA GLY A 96 10.81 1.63 19.05
C GLY A 96 11.76 0.65 18.34
N ASP A 97 11.30 -0.55 17.98
CA ASP A 97 12.12 -1.52 17.27
C ASP A 97 12.25 -1.19 15.77
N HIS A 98 13.38 -1.62 15.20
CA HIS A 98 13.71 -1.45 13.78
C HIS A 98 14.13 -2.79 13.16
N GLU A 99 13.44 -3.22 12.10
CA GLU A 99 13.75 -4.45 11.38
C GLU A 99 14.22 -4.14 9.97
N LYS A 100 15.52 -4.36 9.69
CA LYS A 100 16.07 -4.18 8.35
C LYS A 100 16.03 -5.51 7.60
N ILE A 101 15.32 -5.52 6.48
CA ILE A 101 15.10 -6.70 5.64
C ILE A 101 15.92 -6.52 4.36
N PRO A 102 16.99 -7.33 4.15
CA PRO A 102 17.75 -7.29 2.92
C PRO A 102 16.91 -7.70 1.70
N LYS A 103 17.32 -7.23 0.52
CA LYS A 103 16.67 -7.60 -0.74
C LYS A 103 16.59 -9.11 -0.93
N GLY A 104 15.46 -9.57 -1.47
CA GLY A 104 15.16 -10.96 -1.74
C GLY A 104 14.92 -11.83 -0.51
N VAL A 105 15.05 -11.30 0.72
CA VAL A 105 14.82 -12.07 1.95
C VAL A 105 13.32 -12.23 2.19
N PRO A 106 12.81 -13.47 2.33
CA PRO A 106 11.41 -13.71 2.65
C PRO A 106 11.06 -13.16 4.03
N HIS A 107 9.93 -12.47 4.12
CA HIS A 107 9.43 -11.94 5.38
C HIS A 107 7.91 -11.80 5.37
N LYS A 108 7.34 -11.75 6.57
CA LYS A 108 5.91 -11.55 6.85
C LYS A 108 5.75 -10.89 8.21
N TYR A 109 4.56 -10.34 8.46
CA TYR A 109 4.19 -9.94 9.82
C TYR A 109 2.70 -10.11 10.09
N THR A 110 2.35 -10.07 11.37
CA THR A 110 0.98 -10.01 11.86
C THR A 110 0.92 -9.04 13.05
N VAL A 111 -0.08 -8.16 13.08
CA VAL A 111 -0.39 -7.34 14.25
C VAL A 111 -0.91 -8.26 15.35
N ILE A 112 -0.20 -8.33 16.47
CA ILE A 112 -0.55 -9.18 17.61
C ILE A 112 -1.02 -8.40 18.83
N SER A 113 -0.85 -7.08 18.83
CA SER A 113 -1.42 -6.21 19.85
C SER A 113 -2.94 -6.06 19.67
N ASP A 114 -3.64 -5.84 20.78
CA ASP A 114 -5.09 -5.55 20.78
C ASP A 114 -5.41 -4.13 20.29
N GLU A 115 -4.40 -3.26 20.22
CA GLU A 115 -4.50 -1.89 19.72
C GLU A 115 -3.87 -1.76 18.31
N PRO A 116 -4.33 -0.81 17.48
CA PRO A 116 -3.75 -0.56 16.15
C PRO A 116 -2.24 -0.25 16.19
N VAL A 117 -1.54 -0.73 15.16
CA VAL A 117 -0.11 -0.48 14.94
C VAL A 117 0.06 0.67 13.95
N THR A 118 0.94 1.59 14.28
CA THR A 118 1.50 2.54 13.32
C THR A 118 2.91 2.09 12.95
N LEU A 119 3.13 1.75 11.68
CA LEU A 119 4.40 1.21 11.18
C LEU A 119 4.98 2.15 10.12
N SER A 120 6.19 2.65 10.31
CA SER A 120 6.91 3.38 9.27
C SER A 120 7.75 2.38 8.48
N VAL A 121 7.70 2.46 7.15
CA VAL A 121 8.44 1.58 6.25
C VAL A 121 9.28 2.42 5.30
N THR A 122 10.54 2.06 5.15
CA THR A 122 11.39 2.63 4.10
C THR A 122 11.74 1.60 3.04
N MET A 123 11.63 1.98 1.78
CA MET A 123 12.02 1.18 0.61
C MET A 123 13.19 1.84 -0.11
N THR A 124 14.30 1.11 -0.26
CA THR A 124 15.51 1.62 -0.93
C THR A 124 16.07 0.58 -1.92
N PRO A 125 16.18 0.91 -3.21
CA PRO A 125 15.67 2.12 -3.87
C PRO A 125 14.13 2.18 -3.86
N ALA A 126 13.55 3.35 -4.11
CA ALA A 126 12.10 3.56 -4.12
C ALA A 126 11.39 2.88 -5.30
N LEU A 127 12.02 2.92 -6.48
CA LEU A 127 11.49 2.39 -7.74
C LEU A 127 10.02 2.84 -7.99
N LYS A 128 9.16 1.92 -8.42
CA LYS A 128 7.73 2.14 -8.68
C LYS A 128 6.83 1.72 -7.53
N PHE A 129 7.35 1.60 -6.31
CA PHE A 129 6.61 1.03 -5.18
C PHE A 129 5.34 1.82 -4.82
N LYS A 130 5.39 3.16 -4.88
CA LYS A 130 4.21 4.00 -4.69
C LYS A 130 3.12 3.71 -5.72
N ASP A 131 3.48 3.73 -7.00
CA ASP A 131 2.54 3.46 -8.09
C ASP A 131 1.92 2.05 -7.96
N PHE A 132 2.73 1.08 -7.57
CA PHE A 132 2.30 -0.29 -7.30
C PHE A 132 1.22 -0.36 -6.21
N VAL A 133 1.45 0.24 -5.03
CA VAL A 133 0.48 0.23 -3.92
C VAL A 133 -0.79 0.99 -4.28
N VAL A 134 -0.66 2.18 -4.91
CA VAL A 134 -1.82 2.96 -5.35
C VAL A 134 -2.67 2.19 -6.37
N ALA A 135 -2.03 1.44 -7.27
CA ALA A 135 -2.72 0.59 -8.22
C ALA A 135 -3.34 -0.65 -7.55
N GLU A 136 -2.63 -1.32 -6.64
CA GLU A 136 -3.14 -2.51 -5.94
C GLU A 136 -4.38 -2.21 -5.12
N HIS A 137 -4.50 -1.00 -4.56
CA HIS A 137 -5.67 -0.54 -3.81
C HIS A 137 -6.80 0.02 -4.69
N ALA A 138 -6.68 0.03 -6.03
CA ALA A 138 -7.55 0.84 -6.89
C ALA A 138 -8.95 0.27 -7.17
N LEU A 139 -9.13 -1.05 -7.02
CA LEU A 139 -10.40 -1.70 -7.34
C LEU A 139 -11.46 -1.42 -6.27
N PRO A 140 -12.76 -1.48 -6.60
CA PRO A 140 -13.80 -1.37 -5.59
C PRO A 140 -13.86 -2.63 -4.72
N ARG A 141 -14.39 -2.51 -3.50
CA ARG A 141 -14.39 -3.59 -2.48
C ARG A 141 -14.89 -4.93 -3.02
N GLU A 142 -15.97 -4.92 -3.79
CA GLU A 142 -16.62 -6.10 -4.36
C GLU A 142 -15.74 -6.87 -5.36
N SER A 143 -14.66 -6.25 -5.85
CA SER A 143 -13.71 -6.90 -6.74
C SER A 143 -12.66 -7.71 -5.99
N TYR A 144 -12.58 -7.62 -4.66
CA TYR A 144 -11.62 -8.38 -3.87
C TYR A 144 -12.28 -9.59 -3.19
N PRO A 145 -11.55 -10.72 -3.10
CA PRO A 145 -11.88 -11.80 -2.17
C PRO A 145 -11.72 -11.36 -0.71
N LYS A 146 -12.11 -12.23 0.23
CA LYS A 146 -12.09 -11.93 1.67
C LYS A 146 -10.69 -11.62 2.23
N ASP A 147 -9.66 -12.22 1.65
CA ASP A 147 -8.26 -11.94 2.01
C ASP A 147 -7.74 -10.61 1.41
N GLY A 148 -8.52 -9.99 0.53
CA GLY A 148 -8.19 -8.73 -0.10
C GLY A 148 -7.19 -8.82 -1.25
N LEU A 149 -6.82 -10.00 -1.77
CA LEU A 149 -5.88 -10.11 -2.88
C LEU A 149 -6.57 -10.58 -4.17
N ASN A 150 -6.83 -9.65 -5.10
CA ASN A 150 -7.35 -10.01 -6.43
C ASN A 150 -6.20 -10.48 -7.34
N ILE A 151 -5.93 -11.79 -7.35
CA ILE A 151 -4.80 -12.39 -8.08
C ILE A 151 -4.75 -12.02 -9.59
N PRO A 152 -5.85 -12.09 -10.37
CA PRO A 152 -5.81 -11.61 -11.76
C PRO A 152 -5.45 -10.15 -11.89
N TYR A 153 -5.99 -9.27 -11.05
CA TYR A 153 -5.66 -7.84 -11.09
C TYR A 153 -4.22 -7.57 -10.64
N PHE A 154 -3.77 -8.24 -9.58
CA PHE A 154 -2.40 -8.16 -9.10
C PHE A 154 -1.39 -8.47 -10.22
N SER A 155 -1.70 -9.44 -11.09
CA SER A 155 -0.86 -9.73 -12.27
C SER A 155 -0.73 -8.55 -13.24
N VAL A 156 -1.80 -7.74 -13.41
CA VAL A 156 -1.78 -6.51 -14.22
C VAL A 156 -0.90 -5.45 -13.57
N VAL A 157 -1.01 -5.29 -12.25
CA VAL A 157 -0.19 -4.34 -11.47
C VAL A 157 1.29 -4.71 -11.55
N THR A 158 1.63 -5.99 -11.38
CA THR A 158 3.03 -6.46 -11.48
C THR A 158 3.59 -6.37 -12.91
N ASP A 159 2.76 -6.52 -13.95
CA ASP A 159 3.18 -6.34 -15.34
C ASP A 159 3.52 -4.87 -15.64
N ALA A 160 2.77 -3.93 -15.07
CA ALA A 160 2.97 -2.49 -15.28
C ALA A 160 4.16 -1.90 -14.50
N TYR A 161 4.37 -2.35 -13.26
CA TYR A 161 5.34 -1.74 -12.34
C TYR A 161 6.50 -2.66 -11.92
N GLY A 162 6.53 -3.88 -12.46
CA GLY A 162 7.46 -4.93 -12.04
C GLY A 162 7.03 -5.62 -10.74
N PRO A 163 7.73 -6.70 -10.35
CA PRO A 163 7.45 -7.41 -9.09
C PRO A 163 8.03 -6.62 -7.91
N ALA A 164 7.37 -5.51 -7.54
CA ALA A 164 7.65 -4.81 -6.29
C ALA A 164 7.55 -5.77 -5.10
N ILE A 165 6.63 -6.73 -5.19
CA ILE A 165 6.44 -7.85 -4.27
C ILE A 165 6.51 -9.15 -5.08
N ALA A 166 7.27 -10.14 -4.60
CA ALA A 166 7.41 -11.44 -5.21
C ALA A 166 7.14 -12.58 -4.22
N ALA A 167 6.78 -13.75 -4.77
CA ALA A 167 6.72 -14.98 -3.99
C ALA A 167 8.15 -15.37 -3.54
N PRO A 168 8.34 -15.86 -2.30
CA PRO A 168 9.66 -16.21 -1.75
C PRO A 168 10.45 -17.23 -2.58
N LYS A 169 9.76 -18.10 -3.33
CA LYS A 169 10.36 -19.11 -4.21
C LYS A 169 9.56 -19.23 -5.50
N GLU A 170 10.21 -18.99 -6.63
CA GLU A 170 9.64 -19.38 -7.93
C GLU A 170 9.53 -20.91 -7.99
N ASN A 171 8.35 -21.42 -8.35
CA ASN A 171 8.14 -22.82 -8.61
C ASN A 171 7.34 -23.01 -9.90
N ALA A 172 7.17 -24.25 -10.35
CA ALA A 172 6.45 -24.55 -11.58
C ALA A 172 5.00 -24.01 -11.56
N VAL A 173 4.36 -23.98 -10.39
CA VAL A 173 3.00 -23.48 -10.21
C VAL A 173 2.95 -21.96 -10.40
N THR A 174 3.86 -21.20 -9.76
CA THR A 174 3.90 -19.73 -9.92
C THR A 174 4.21 -19.33 -11.37
N ARG A 175 5.06 -20.08 -12.07
CA ARG A 175 5.36 -19.86 -13.50
C ARG A 175 4.14 -20.11 -14.40
N VAL A 176 3.42 -21.21 -14.20
CA VAL A 176 2.21 -21.52 -14.97
C VAL A 176 1.10 -20.51 -14.69
N MET A 177 0.90 -20.12 -13.44
CA MET A 177 -0.07 -19.08 -13.07
C MET A 177 0.27 -17.74 -13.73
N GLY A 178 1.54 -17.34 -13.75
CA GLY A 178 1.99 -16.11 -14.42
C GLY A 178 1.66 -16.08 -15.93
N ALA A 179 1.62 -17.23 -16.60
CA ALA A 179 1.27 -17.30 -18.03
C ALA A 179 -0.25 -17.18 -18.29
N ILE A 180 -1.09 -17.62 -17.35
CA ILE A 180 -2.55 -17.69 -17.52
C ILE A 180 -3.24 -16.40 -17.03
N LEU A 181 -2.77 -15.82 -15.92
CA LEU A 181 -3.40 -14.67 -15.28
C LEU A 181 -3.57 -13.44 -16.19
N PRO A 182 -2.60 -13.06 -17.05
CA PRO A 182 -2.79 -11.95 -17.99
C PRO A 182 -3.95 -12.19 -18.96
N THR A 183 -4.19 -13.44 -19.35
CA THR A 183 -5.32 -13.79 -20.22
C THR A 183 -6.65 -13.64 -19.49
N ILE A 184 -6.73 -14.11 -18.24
CA ILE A 184 -7.93 -13.93 -17.39
C ILE A 184 -8.19 -12.45 -17.13
N ALA A 185 -7.15 -11.66 -16.86
CA ALA A 185 -7.26 -10.23 -16.64
C ALA A 185 -7.81 -9.50 -17.88
N ARG A 186 -7.32 -9.84 -19.07
CA ARG A 186 -7.84 -9.33 -20.36
C ARG A 186 -9.31 -9.69 -20.56
N ILE A 187 -9.69 -10.95 -20.32
CA ILE A 187 -11.09 -11.41 -20.44
C ILE A 187 -12.01 -10.63 -19.49
N LYS A 188 -11.54 -10.38 -18.26
CA LYS A 188 -12.28 -9.60 -17.26
C LYS A 188 -12.22 -8.08 -17.49
N GLY A 189 -11.49 -7.61 -18.50
CA GLY A 189 -11.32 -6.19 -18.78
C GLY A 189 -10.62 -5.41 -17.65
N LEU A 190 -9.83 -6.09 -16.82
CA LEU A 190 -9.12 -5.47 -15.70
C LEU A 190 -8.02 -4.54 -16.24
N LYS A 191 -8.02 -3.30 -15.76
CA LYS A 191 -7.02 -2.27 -16.10
C LYS A 191 -6.72 -1.42 -14.88
N ILE A 192 -5.51 -0.90 -14.83
CA ILE A 192 -5.10 0.06 -13.79
C ILE A 192 -5.75 1.40 -14.12
N PRO A 193 -6.46 2.05 -13.18
CA PRO A 193 -6.98 3.40 -13.36
C PRO A 193 -5.85 4.40 -13.58
N ASP A 194 -5.99 5.22 -14.62
CA ASP A 194 -5.08 6.29 -15.02
C ASP A 194 -5.59 7.68 -14.61
N GLU A 195 -6.79 7.77 -14.02
CA GLU A 195 -7.29 9.02 -13.46
C GLU A 195 -6.41 9.50 -12.29
N PRO A 196 -6.04 10.80 -12.25
CA PRO A 196 -5.33 11.37 -11.12
C PRO A 196 -6.08 11.17 -9.81
N LEU A 197 -5.33 11.00 -8.71
CA LEU A 197 -5.95 10.97 -7.39
C LEU A 197 -6.64 12.30 -7.08
N PRO A 198 -7.84 12.28 -6.47
CA PRO A 198 -8.51 13.50 -6.06
C PRO A 198 -7.66 14.22 -5.00
N VAL A 199 -7.61 15.55 -5.09
CA VAL A 199 -6.97 16.39 -4.08
C VAL A 199 -8.05 16.82 -3.09
N ARG A 200 -7.90 16.48 -1.81
CA ARG A 200 -8.73 17.03 -0.73
C ARG A 200 -8.14 18.37 -0.30
N GLY A 201 -9.02 19.37 -0.17
CA GLY A 201 -8.68 20.67 0.40
C GLY A 201 -8.31 20.52 1.88
N ASP A 202 -7.64 21.52 2.42
CA ASP A 202 -7.30 21.58 3.84
C ASP A 202 -8.60 21.88 4.63
N ASP A 203 -9.32 20.85 5.06
CA ASP A 203 -10.57 20.97 5.85
C ASP A 203 -10.31 21.44 7.30
N SER A 204 -9.16 22.06 7.58
CA SER A 204 -8.78 22.55 8.90
C SER A 204 -9.36 23.93 9.28
N GLN A 205 -10.38 24.43 8.57
CA GLN A 205 -11.11 25.65 8.95
C GLN A 205 -12.65 25.53 8.88
N GLU A 206 -13.25 24.50 9.47
CA GLU A 206 -14.69 24.56 9.78
C GLU A 206 -15.03 23.83 11.08
N GLN A 207 -14.34 24.18 12.16
CA GLN A 207 -14.71 23.75 13.51
C GLN A 207 -14.30 24.76 14.61
N THR A 208 -14.41 26.07 14.33
CA THR A 208 -14.23 27.12 15.34
C THR A 208 -15.13 28.34 15.08
N ALA A 209 -16.39 28.14 14.67
CA ALA A 209 -17.32 29.25 14.52
C ALA A 209 -18.78 28.86 14.76
N ASP A 210 -19.10 28.13 15.84
CA ASP A 210 -20.50 28.03 16.29
C ASP A 210 -20.69 27.92 17.82
N ALA A 211 -19.65 28.23 18.60
CA ALA A 211 -19.72 28.25 20.07
C ALA A 211 -19.72 29.67 20.67
N ALA A 212 -20.00 30.71 19.87
CA ALA A 212 -19.93 32.10 20.32
C ALA A 212 -21.11 32.96 19.85
N THR A 213 -22.34 32.49 20.07
CA THR A 213 -23.49 33.34 20.40
C THR A 213 -24.31 32.54 21.43
N GLY A 214 -24.35 32.88 22.71
CA GLY A 214 -24.62 34.18 23.28
C GLY A 214 -25.83 34.00 24.20
N ASP A 215 -25.61 33.29 25.31
CA ASP A 215 -26.50 33.33 26.49
C ASP A 215 -26.35 34.73 27.10
N ALA A 216 -27.37 35.56 26.94
CA ALA A 216 -27.56 36.77 27.72
C ALA A 216 -29.06 36.94 27.98
N ARG A 217 -29.39 36.81 29.26
CA ARG A 217 -30.66 37.12 29.92
C ARG A 217 -31.25 38.47 29.55
#